data_AF-A0AAN8NSB5-F1
#
_entry.id   AF-A0AAN8NSB5-F1
#
_cell.length_a   1.000
_cell.length_b   1.000
_cell.length_c   1.000
_cell.angle_alpha   90.00
_cell.angle_beta   90.00
_cell.angle_gamma   90.00
#
_symmetry.space_group_name_H-M   'P 1'
#
loop_
_entity.id
_entity.type
_entity.pdbx_description
1 polymer ?
#
loop_
_entity_poly.entity_id
_entity_poly.type
_entity_poly.pdbx_seq_one_letter_code
_entity_poly.pdbx_strand_id
1 'polypeptide(L)'
;MHFSVPDCQEFRENGASYTGFNIHVNGIFHCTVRYRQLHSLHEQIKKDFGSAAAQLPAFPSKKILPLSGSQLEERRVQLEKYIQAVMILKHLNQGKLNVNNQRATFCMSNIFECGKVLQEKGTHHVGQEPILCNSELFNAFLSIAQQETSGLVVENTSIDVFLMNGYKISLNIQTNERSDHILEKVCEKLDLPDEYTYYFALFLIKQEDDSDVTIIRRLQDFESPYISQQSIKCQSKIVLRKSYWDSGYDLELMTHKVSLNLLYIQTVSDIQNGWVLCSQETRNTLANLQSRGAKKQYLELARTLKYYGFLQFRPCVCDYPYPGSKVLVSAGNKELNLRVKLTEGDDMRQGSFKVTRMRCWRITTLYSDDPKNPESSNLELSFEYLMAKDKLQWITISSEQAILMSICLQSMVDELLLKKSGVRRKTIAPVKSNNWSYIKRDGSSQTIKSVSQFGSGSELSSSSGQNGRGSSDSVMDGHGQVYPSHKVDAKSMKRLSDKFQSVGFNNNAKSLVKNECFDNDGIGDDDL
;
A
#
# COMPACT_ATOMS: atom_id res chain seq x y z
N MET A 1 4.57 -1.38 -3.94
CA MET A 1 3.20 -0.83 -4.09
C MET A 1 2.91 -0.61 -5.56
N HIS A 2 1.67 -0.84 -6.02
CA HIS A 2 1.28 -0.66 -7.42
C HIS A 2 0.36 0.55 -7.58
N PHE A 3 0.70 1.47 -8.47
CA PHE A 3 -0.13 2.64 -8.81
C PHE A 3 -0.72 2.47 -10.22
N SER A 4 -1.98 2.86 -10.38
CA SER A 4 -2.64 2.91 -11.70
C SER A 4 -3.59 4.10 -11.79
N VAL A 5 -3.91 4.53 -13.00
CA VAL A 5 -4.89 5.59 -13.28
C VAL A 5 -5.94 5.03 -14.23
N PRO A 6 -6.79 4.07 -13.80
CA PRO A 6 -7.61 3.29 -14.73
C PRO A 6 -8.59 4.12 -15.56
N ASP A 7 -9.07 5.25 -15.01
CA ASP A 7 -10.08 6.06 -15.64
C ASP A 7 -9.94 7.57 -15.31
N CYS A 8 -10.76 8.36 -15.98
CA CYS A 8 -10.87 9.80 -15.82
C CYS A 8 -12.34 10.19 -15.63
N GLN A 9 -12.58 11.23 -14.84
CA GLN A 9 -13.91 11.75 -14.57
C GLN A 9 -13.99 13.25 -14.87
N GLU A 10 -15.07 13.69 -15.50
CA GLU A 10 -15.37 15.12 -15.67
C GLU A 10 -16.09 15.65 -14.42
N PHE A 11 -15.58 16.74 -13.88
CA PHE A 11 -16.15 17.45 -12.74
C PHE A 11 -16.58 18.85 -13.17
N ARG A 12 -17.60 19.38 -12.50
CA ARG A 12 -18.05 20.78 -12.65
C ARG A 12 -18.01 21.46 -11.30
N GLU A 13 -17.24 22.54 -11.21
CA GLU A 13 -17.06 23.30 -9.98
C GLU A 13 -16.98 24.79 -10.33
N ASN A 14 -17.77 25.62 -9.63
CA ASN A 14 -17.83 27.08 -9.85
C ASN A 14 -18.06 27.48 -11.33
N GLY A 15 -18.88 26.71 -12.05
CA GLY A 15 -19.21 26.99 -13.46
C GLY A 15 -18.15 26.54 -14.48
N ALA A 16 -16.98 26.06 -14.04
CA ALA A 16 -15.93 25.52 -14.91
C ALA A 16 -15.92 23.99 -14.84
N SER A 17 -15.73 23.32 -15.99
CA SER A 17 -15.46 21.89 -16.01
C SER A 17 -13.96 21.59 -16.00
N TYR A 18 -13.60 20.47 -15.40
CA TYR A 18 -12.23 19.96 -15.40
C TYR A 18 -12.22 18.44 -15.41
N THR A 19 -11.14 17.86 -15.92
CA THR A 19 -10.91 16.42 -15.85
C THR A 19 -10.09 16.05 -14.63
N GLY A 20 -10.61 15.13 -13.82
CA GLY A 20 -9.90 14.43 -12.77
C GLY A 20 -9.38 13.07 -13.24
N PHE A 21 -8.20 12.70 -12.76
CA PHE A 21 -7.54 11.43 -12.99
C PHE A 21 -7.65 10.61 -11.71
N ASN A 22 -8.29 9.44 -11.79
CA ASN A 22 -8.55 8.59 -10.62
C ASN A 22 -7.34 7.70 -10.37
N ILE A 23 -6.62 7.96 -9.27
CA ILE A 23 -5.45 7.19 -8.85
C ILE A 23 -5.91 6.03 -7.98
N HIS A 24 -5.53 4.83 -8.38
CA HIS A 24 -5.70 3.61 -7.61
C HIS A 24 -4.34 3.16 -7.05
N VAL A 25 -4.35 2.73 -5.79
CA VAL A 25 -3.20 2.11 -5.12
C VAL A 25 -3.56 0.68 -4.80
N ASN A 26 -2.77 -0.26 -5.31
CA ASN A 26 -3.01 -1.70 -5.20
C ASN A 26 -4.46 -2.04 -5.60
N GLY A 27 -4.89 -1.52 -6.76
CA GLY A 27 -6.23 -1.73 -7.32
C GLY A 27 -7.38 -1.01 -6.62
N ILE A 28 -7.16 -0.38 -5.47
CA ILE A 28 -8.18 0.34 -4.71
C ILE A 28 -8.11 1.82 -5.05
N PHE A 29 -9.27 2.44 -5.30
CA PHE A 29 -9.37 3.87 -5.49
C PHE A 29 -8.84 4.63 -4.27
N HIS A 30 -7.87 5.53 -4.48
CA HIS A 30 -7.24 6.32 -3.42
C HIS A 30 -7.64 7.78 -3.49
N CYS A 31 -7.48 8.42 -4.65
CA CYS A 31 -7.81 9.83 -4.83
C CYS A 31 -8.08 10.19 -6.28
N THR A 32 -8.68 11.36 -6.49
CA THR A 32 -8.81 12.01 -7.80
C THR A 32 -7.99 13.29 -7.83
N VAL A 33 -7.09 13.41 -8.81
CA VAL A 33 -6.22 14.59 -8.99
C VAL A 33 -6.41 15.25 -10.35
N ARG A 34 -6.18 16.56 -10.43
CA ARG A 34 -6.13 17.29 -11.71
C ARG A 34 -4.74 17.21 -12.31
N TYR A 35 -4.66 17.32 -13.64
CA TYR A 35 -3.38 17.43 -14.38
C TYR A 35 -2.43 18.46 -13.76
N ARG A 36 -2.95 19.64 -13.39
CA ARG A 36 -2.13 20.72 -12.80
C ARG A 36 -1.51 20.36 -11.45
N GLN A 37 -2.14 19.47 -10.68
CA GLN A 37 -1.63 19.01 -9.39
C GLN A 37 -0.46 18.05 -9.61
N LEU A 38 -0.60 17.10 -10.54
CA LEU A 38 0.50 16.21 -10.96
C LEU A 38 1.66 16.98 -11.60
N HIS A 39 1.36 18.03 -12.38
CA HIS A 39 2.38 18.90 -12.95
C HIS A 39 3.12 19.70 -11.87
N SER A 40 2.40 20.21 -10.86
CA SER A 40 3.03 20.90 -9.72
C SER A 40 3.93 19.96 -8.93
N LEU A 41 3.49 18.72 -8.70
CA LEU A 41 4.31 17.67 -8.09
C LEU A 41 5.56 17.39 -8.93
N HIS A 42 5.43 17.28 -10.25
CA HIS A 42 6.57 17.07 -11.16
C HIS A 42 7.64 18.15 -11.03
N GLU A 43 7.23 19.42 -11.05
CA GLU A 43 8.17 20.54 -10.93
C GLU A 43 8.86 20.57 -9.55
N GLN A 44 8.16 20.15 -8.49
CA GLN A 44 8.75 20.02 -7.15
C GLN A 44 9.73 18.85 -7.08
N ILE A 45 9.41 17.69 -7.67
CA ILE A 45 10.34 16.55 -7.77
C ILE A 45 11.59 16.96 -8.56
N LYS A 46 11.45 17.69 -9.67
CA LYS A 46 12.61 18.19 -10.43
C LYS A 46 13.47 19.14 -9.62
N LYS A 47 12.86 20.00 -8.81
CA LYS A 47 13.56 20.93 -7.92
C LYS A 47 14.34 20.20 -6.83
N ASP A 48 13.72 19.23 -6.16
CA ASP A 48 14.32 18.56 -5.00
C ASP A 48 15.33 17.46 -5.39
N PHE A 49 15.13 16.81 -6.53
CA PHE A 49 15.93 15.65 -6.96
C PHE A 49 16.87 15.94 -8.14
N GLY A 50 16.81 17.15 -8.73
CA GLY A 50 17.77 17.63 -9.72
C GLY A 50 18.02 16.65 -10.87
N SER A 51 19.28 16.24 -11.06
CA SER A 51 19.68 15.30 -12.12
C SER A 51 19.06 13.91 -12.00
N ALA A 52 18.66 13.47 -10.80
CA ALA A 52 17.99 12.18 -10.63
C ALA A 52 16.58 12.19 -11.25
N ALA A 53 15.90 13.35 -11.26
CA ALA A 53 14.61 13.52 -11.93
C ALA A 53 14.69 13.37 -13.46
N ALA A 54 15.89 13.43 -14.06
CA ALA A 54 16.09 13.19 -15.49
C ALA A 54 15.83 11.73 -15.90
N GLN A 55 15.75 10.80 -14.95
CA GLN A 55 15.38 9.40 -15.19
C GLN A 55 13.87 9.20 -15.30
N LEU A 56 13.06 10.20 -14.93
CA LEU A 56 11.62 10.13 -15.06
C LEU A 56 11.21 10.22 -16.53
N PRO A 57 10.12 9.53 -16.93
CA PRO A 57 9.49 9.75 -18.22
C PRO A 57 9.16 11.24 -18.40
N ALA A 58 9.20 11.70 -19.65
CA ALA A 58 8.79 13.06 -19.98
C ALA A 58 7.36 13.33 -19.46
N PHE A 59 7.19 14.40 -18.69
CA PHE A 59 5.87 14.77 -18.20
C PHE A 59 5.00 15.22 -19.38
N PRO A 60 3.75 14.74 -19.49
CA PRO A 60 2.86 15.09 -20.60
C PRO A 60 2.69 16.59 -20.71
N SER A 61 2.83 17.17 -21.91
CA SER A 61 2.78 18.63 -22.08
C SER A 61 1.37 19.20 -21.96
N LYS A 62 1.28 20.46 -21.52
CA LYS A 62 0.03 21.22 -21.51
C LYS A 62 -0.31 21.61 -22.95
N LYS A 63 -1.55 21.35 -23.37
CA LYS A 63 -2.07 21.77 -24.68
C LYS A 63 -2.92 23.03 -24.50
N ILE A 64 -2.90 23.92 -25.48
CA ILE A 64 -3.64 25.21 -25.48
C ILE A 64 -5.12 24.99 -25.80
N LEU A 65 -5.42 24.01 -26.66
CA LEU A 65 -6.78 23.63 -27.02
C LEU A 65 -7.34 22.53 -26.10
N PRO A 66 -8.67 22.45 -25.93
CA PRO A 66 -9.32 21.32 -25.27
C PRO A 66 -8.87 19.99 -25.89
N LEU A 67 -8.67 18.97 -25.05
CA LEU A 67 -8.28 17.65 -25.53
C LEU A 67 -9.47 16.93 -26.17
N SER A 68 -9.22 16.28 -27.30
CA SER A 68 -10.11 15.21 -27.79
C SER A 68 -10.03 13.98 -26.87
N GLY A 69 -11.01 13.07 -26.96
CA GLY A 69 -11.05 11.86 -26.14
C GLY A 69 -9.80 10.97 -26.28
N SER A 70 -9.27 10.82 -27.50
CA SER A 70 -8.03 10.06 -27.74
C SER A 70 -6.81 10.73 -27.11
N GLN A 71 -6.71 12.06 -27.18
CA GLN A 71 -5.63 12.81 -26.54
C GLN A 71 -5.73 12.79 -25.02
N LEU A 72 -6.95 12.72 -24.47
CA LEU A 72 -7.16 12.59 -23.04
C LEU A 72 -6.71 11.21 -22.54
N GLU A 73 -7.06 10.16 -23.28
CA GLU A 73 -6.63 8.79 -22.98
C GLU A 73 -5.12 8.64 -23.08
N GLU A 74 -4.50 9.22 -24.12
CA GLU A 74 -3.04 9.27 -24.25
C GLU A 74 -2.38 9.94 -23.03
N ARG A 75 -2.93 11.08 -22.59
CA ARG A 75 -2.45 11.78 -21.38
C ARG A 75 -2.64 10.94 -20.12
N ARG A 76 -3.76 10.23 -19.97
CA ARG A 76 -4.01 9.33 -18.82
C ARG A 76 -2.92 8.25 -18.74
N VAL A 77 -2.64 7.57 -19.85
CA VAL A 77 -1.59 6.54 -19.94
C VAL A 77 -0.21 7.13 -19.63
N GLN A 78 0.10 8.34 -20.12
CA GLN A 78 1.37 9.02 -19.82
C GLN A 78 1.49 9.38 -18.33
N LEU A 79 0.42 9.86 -17.70
CA LEU A 79 0.40 10.18 -16.27
C LEU A 79 0.52 8.92 -15.40
N GLU A 80 -0.12 7.82 -15.78
CA GLU A 80 0.02 6.53 -15.10
C GLU A 80 1.48 6.06 -15.10
N LYS A 81 2.11 6.04 -16.28
CA LYS A 81 3.53 5.69 -16.44
C LYS A 81 4.43 6.61 -15.62
N TYR A 82 4.12 7.91 -15.59
CA TYR A 82 4.87 8.89 -14.82
C TYR A 82 4.79 8.60 -13.31
N ILE A 83 3.60 8.39 -12.74
CA ILE A 83 3.42 8.09 -11.31
C ILE A 83 4.10 6.77 -10.94
N GLN A 84 3.96 5.73 -11.77
CA GLN A 84 4.67 4.46 -11.59
C GLN A 84 6.20 4.62 -11.61
N ALA A 85 6.74 5.52 -12.45
CA ALA A 85 8.17 5.79 -12.50
C ALA A 85 8.67 6.60 -11.29
N VAL A 86 7.90 7.58 -10.82
CA VAL A 86 8.19 8.31 -9.57
C VAL A 86 8.34 7.33 -8.41
N MET A 87 7.49 6.30 -8.38
CA MET A 87 7.50 5.23 -7.39
C MET A 87 8.70 4.28 -7.45
N ILE A 88 9.50 4.30 -8.53
CA ILE A 88 10.65 3.40 -8.74
C ILE A 88 11.98 4.18 -8.68
N LEU A 89 11.93 5.51 -8.61
CA LEU A 89 13.13 6.34 -8.67
C LEU A 89 14.03 6.12 -7.44
N LYS A 90 15.22 5.58 -7.71
CA LYS A 90 16.28 5.26 -6.74
C LYS A 90 17.08 6.52 -6.41
N HIS A 91 17.46 6.74 -5.15
CA HIS A 91 18.49 7.73 -4.82
C HIS A 91 19.86 7.09 -5.02
N LEU A 92 20.55 7.45 -6.10
CA LEU A 92 22.01 7.31 -6.16
C LEU A 92 22.61 8.48 -5.38
N ASN A 93 22.69 8.40 -4.05
CA ASN A 93 23.58 9.26 -3.27
C ASN A 93 23.72 8.76 -1.83
N GLN A 94 24.64 7.81 -1.62
CA GLN A 94 25.48 7.81 -0.44
C GLN A 94 26.92 7.51 -0.86
N GLY A 95 27.82 8.46 -0.56
CA GLY A 95 29.26 8.25 -0.49
C GLY A 95 30.01 8.36 -1.82
N LYS A 96 30.78 9.45 -1.96
CA LYS A 96 31.96 9.48 -2.82
C LYS A 96 32.88 8.31 -2.47
N LEU A 97 32.86 7.25 -3.25
CA LEU A 97 34.00 6.36 -3.40
C LEU A 97 34.54 6.56 -4.81
N ASN A 98 35.78 7.05 -4.87
CA ASN A 98 36.63 7.15 -6.05
C ASN A 98 36.52 5.87 -6.89
N VAL A 99 36.38 6.01 -8.21
CA VAL A 99 37.43 5.69 -9.21
C VAL A 99 36.89 6.04 -10.61
N ASN A 100 37.77 6.67 -11.39
CA ASN A 100 37.61 7.05 -12.78
C ASN A 100 37.18 5.88 -13.69
N ASN A 101 36.07 5.99 -14.42
CA ASN A 101 36.02 5.88 -15.89
C ASN A 101 34.58 6.08 -16.40
N GLN A 102 34.35 7.14 -17.17
CA GLN A 102 33.07 7.38 -17.84
C GLN A 102 33.06 6.67 -19.20
N ARG A 103 32.08 5.80 -19.42
CA ARG A 103 30.99 5.95 -20.42
C ARG A 103 30.45 4.58 -20.83
N ALA A 104 29.31 4.20 -20.25
CA ALA A 104 28.27 3.46 -20.95
C ALA A 104 26.93 3.70 -20.24
N THR A 105 26.07 4.46 -20.92
CA THR A 105 24.65 4.69 -20.65
C THR A 105 23.84 3.60 -21.36
N PHE A 106 22.66 3.20 -20.85
CA PHE A 106 21.45 2.66 -21.52
C PHE A 106 20.68 1.77 -20.51
N CYS A 107 19.36 1.59 -20.50
CA CYS A 107 18.18 2.44 -20.68
C CYS A 107 17.00 1.60 -20.11
N MET A 108 16.17 2.18 -19.24
CA MET A 108 14.93 1.57 -18.73
C MET A 108 13.79 1.79 -19.74
N SER A 109 13.90 1.17 -20.91
CA SER A 109 12.80 1.00 -21.85
C SER A 109 12.80 -0.45 -22.32
N ASN A 110 11.96 -1.29 -21.72
CA ASN A 110 11.54 -2.60 -22.24
C ASN A 110 10.45 -3.24 -21.36
N ILE A 111 9.28 -2.59 -21.32
CA ILE A 111 8.00 -3.27 -21.01
C ILE A 111 7.16 -3.50 -22.30
N PHE A 112 7.52 -2.94 -23.45
CA PHE A 112 6.91 -3.31 -24.74
C PHE A 112 7.91 -3.13 -25.89
N GLU A 113 8.55 -4.21 -26.33
CA GLU A 113 8.79 -4.54 -27.75
C GLU A 113 9.54 -5.87 -27.88
N CYS A 114 9.04 -6.72 -28.76
CA CYS A 114 9.63 -8.01 -29.09
C CYS A 114 10.58 -7.86 -30.29
N GLY A 115 11.77 -8.48 -30.21
CA GLY A 115 12.53 -8.91 -31.38
C GLY A 115 13.81 -8.13 -31.69
N LYS A 116 14.94 -8.56 -31.11
CA LYS A 116 16.07 -9.15 -31.85
C LYS A 116 17.18 -9.58 -30.88
N VAL A 117 17.67 -10.79 -31.14
CA VAL A 117 18.75 -11.50 -30.47
C VAL A 117 20.07 -10.73 -30.62
N LEU A 118 20.85 -10.61 -29.55
CA LEU A 118 22.31 -10.80 -29.58
C LEU A 118 22.80 -11.18 -28.17
N GLN A 119 23.82 -12.02 -28.19
CA GLN A 119 24.26 -12.93 -27.15
C GLN A 119 25.46 -12.35 -26.38
N GLU A 120 25.62 -12.80 -25.14
CA GLU A 120 26.86 -12.86 -24.32
C GLU A 120 27.01 -11.95 -23.07
N LYS A 121 26.84 -12.63 -21.92
CA LYS A 121 27.71 -12.77 -20.73
C LYS A 121 28.22 -11.52 -19.99
N GLY A 122 27.88 -11.44 -18.70
CA GLY A 122 28.72 -10.84 -17.66
C GLY A 122 28.03 -9.81 -16.76
N THR A 123 27.56 -10.29 -15.61
CA THR A 123 26.83 -9.66 -14.48
C THR A 123 27.50 -8.48 -13.79
N HIS A 124 26.70 -7.50 -13.32
CA HIS A 124 26.82 -6.86 -11.99
C HIS A 124 25.48 -6.21 -11.57
N HIS A 125 24.96 -6.62 -10.41
CA HIS A 125 23.66 -6.22 -9.87
C HIS A 125 23.79 -5.15 -8.78
N VAL A 126 22.81 -4.23 -8.70
CA VAL A 126 22.61 -3.35 -7.52
C VAL A 126 21.10 -3.13 -7.28
N GLY A 127 20.54 -3.82 -6.29
CA GLY A 127 19.22 -3.51 -5.73
C GLY A 127 19.28 -2.19 -4.94
N GLN A 128 18.36 -1.26 -5.22
CA GLN A 128 18.23 -0.02 -4.44
C GLN A 128 16.74 0.34 -4.33
N GLU A 129 16.36 0.85 -3.17
CA GLU A 129 15.00 1.28 -2.83
C GLU A 129 14.54 2.48 -3.70
N PRO A 130 13.26 2.53 -4.10
CA PRO A 130 12.66 3.75 -4.61
C PRO A 130 12.45 4.80 -3.51
N ILE A 131 13.47 5.61 -3.23
CA ILE A 131 13.46 6.60 -2.16
C ILE A 131 12.39 7.69 -2.36
N LEU A 132 11.89 7.91 -3.58
CA LEU A 132 10.78 8.85 -3.83
C LEU A 132 9.44 8.39 -3.26
N CYS A 133 9.15 7.09 -3.25
CA CYS A 133 7.90 6.56 -2.70
C CYS A 133 7.77 6.86 -1.20
N ASN A 134 8.89 6.87 -0.48
CA ASN A 134 8.94 7.18 0.95
C ASN A 134 9.32 8.65 1.21
N SER A 135 9.37 9.48 0.17
CA SER A 135 9.61 10.92 0.34
C SER A 135 8.40 11.59 0.96
N GLU A 136 8.65 12.51 1.89
CA GLU A 136 7.58 13.28 2.51
C GLU A 136 6.77 14.08 1.48
N LEU A 137 7.43 14.55 0.41
CA LEU A 137 6.76 15.23 -0.71
C LEU A 137 5.67 14.37 -1.35
N PHE A 138 6.00 13.14 -1.72
CA PHE A 138 5.06 12.25 -2.41
C PHE A 138 3.96 11.75 -1.45
N ASN A 139 4.33 11.40 -0.21
CA ASN A 139 3.37 10.94 0.79
C ASN A 139 2.36 12.03 1.16
N ALA A 140 2.80 13.26 1.42
CA ALA A 140 1.87 14.34 1.72
C ALA A 140 1.07 14.77 0.48
N PHE A 141 1.58 14.65 -0.75
CA PHE A 141 0.78 14.85 -1.96
C PHE A 141 -0.40 13.86 -2.01
N LEU A 142 -0.14 12.57 -1.81
CA LEU A 142 -1.18 11.54 -1.82
C LEU A 142 -2.16 11.67 -0.67
N SER A 143 -1.68 12.04 0.52
CA SER A 143 -2.52 12.27 1.70
C SER A 143 -3.49 13.44 1.50
N ILE A 144 -3.01 14.57 0.98
CA ILE A 144 -3.88 15.72 0.72
C ILE A 144 -4.84 15.45 -0.42
N ALA A 145 -4.39 14.77 -1.48
CA ALA A 145 -5.28 14.37 -2.57
C ALA A 145 -6.40 13.44 -2.08
N GLN A 146 -6.11 12.51 -1.15
CA GLN A 146 -7.10 11.66 -0.51
C GLN A 146 -8.12 12.50 0.30
N GLN A 147 -7.62 13.43 1.12
CA GLN A 147 -8.47 14.33 1.92
C GLN A 147 -9.36 15.21 1.05
N GLU A 148 -8.84 15.77 -0.04
CA GLU A 148 -9.67 16.51 -0.98
C GLU A 148 -10.76 15.62 -1.57
N THR A 149 -10.37 14.43 -2.06
CA THR A 149 -11.28 13.51 -2.75
C THR A 149 -12.40 13.03 -1.86
N SER A 150 -12.13 12.80 -0.57
CA SER A 150 -13.14 12.36 0.39
C SER A 150 -14.26 13.39 0.60
N GLY A 151 -13.95 14.68 0.43
CA GLY A 151 -14.87 15.77 0.71
C GLY A 151 -15.27 15.90 2.18
N LEU A 152 -14.63 15.13 3.07
CA LEU A 152 -14.89 15.16 4.50
C LEU A 152 -14.34 16.45 5.11
N VAL A 153 -14.99 16.93 6.16
CA VAL A 153 -14.46 18.05 6.95
C VAL A 153 -13.27 17.55 7.77
N VAL A 154 -12.20 18.35 7.80
CA VAL A 154 -11.08 18.10 8.69
C VAL A 154 -11.48 18.52 10.10
N GLU A 155 -11.65 17.55 10.99
CA GLU A 155 -12.09 17.78 12.37
C GLU A 155 -11.44 16.81 13.35
N ASN A 156 -11.51 17.16 14.64
CA ASN A 156 -11.11 16.25 15.71
C ASN A 156 -12.17 15.18 15.91
N THR A 157 -11.77 13.92 15.92
CA THR A 157 -12.66 12.78 16.15
C THR A 157 -11.93 11.66 16.88
N SER A 158 -12.66 10.61 17.24
CA SER A 158 -12.07 9.40 17.82
C SER A 158 -11.95 8.30 16.77
N ILE A 159 -10.84 7.56 16.79
CA ILE A 159 -10.65 6.33 16.03
C ILE A 159 -10.29 5.18 16.97
N ASP A 160 -10.80 3.99 16.67
CA ASP A 160 -10.50 2.77 17.42
C ASP A 160 -9.53 1.89 16.62
N VAL A 161 -8.38 1.59 17.22
CA VAL A 161 -7.42 0.58 16.72
C VAL A 161 -7.47 -0.63 17.62
N PHE A 162 -7.54 -1.83 17.03
CA PHE A 162 -7.70 -3.08 17.77
C PHE A 162 -6.42 -3.91 17.75
N LEU A 163 -6.22 -4.71 18.79
CA LEU A 163 -5.29 -5.85 18.75
C LEU A 163 -6.03 -7.11 18.26
N MET A 164 -5.27 -8.15 17.88
CA MET A 164 -5.85 -9.40 17.35
C MET A 164 -6.71 -10.19 18.35
N ASN A 165 -6.67 -9.85 19.65
CA ASN A 165 -7.58 -10.39 20.67
C ASN A 165 -8.82 -9.51 20.91
N GLY A 166 -9.05 -8.50 20.08
CA GLY A 166 -10.18 -7.56 20.22
C GLY A 166 -9.96 -6.43 21.23
N TYR A 167 -8.80 -6.36 21.90
CA TYR A 167 -8.49 -5.24 22.79
C TYR A 167 -8.48 -3.93 22.00
N LYS A 168 -9.19 -2.92 22.52
CA LYS A 168 -9.50 -1.67 21.82
C LYS A 168 -8.68 -0.51 22.36
N ILE A 169 -8.03 0.22 21.45
CA ILE A 169 -7.21 1.40 21.73
C ILE A 169 -7.87 2.59 21.02
N SER A 170 -8.58 3.41 21.80
CA SER A 170 -9.23 4.63 21.28
C SER A 170 -8.26 5.80 21.28
N LEU A 171 -8.16 6.52 20.17
CA LEU A 171 -7.30 7.70 19.98
C LEU A 171 -8.11 8.91 19.54
N ASN A 172 -7.69 10.10 19.98
CA ASN A 172 -8.16 11.36 19.42
C ASN A 172 -7.27 11.74 18.24
N ILE A 173 -7.86 11.93 17.08
CA ILE A 173 -7.17 12.18 15.82
C ILE A 173 -7.82 13.33 15.05
N GLN A 174 -7.10 13.86 14.06
CA GLN A 174 -7.73 14.59 12.96
C GLN A 174 -8.22 13.58 11.91
N THR A 175 -9.36 13.84 11.28
CA THR A 175 -9.93 12.93 10.24
C THR A 175 -9.01 12.68 9.05
N ASN A 176 -8.01 13.52 8.81
CA ASN A 176 -7.03 13.39 7.74
C ASN A 176 -5.64 12.91 8.22
N GLU A 177 -5.51 12.52 9.49
CA GLU A 177 -4.23 12.09 10.05
C GLU A 177 -3.73 10.81 9.39
N ARG A 178 -2.42 10.74 9.13
CA ARG A 178 -1.75 9.66 8.39
C ARG A 178 -1.58 8.38 9.22
N SER A 179 -1.43 7.27 8.51
CA SER A 179 -1.33 5.93 9.10
C SER A 179 -0.08 5.74 9.95
N ASP A 180 1.06 6.33 9.56
CA ASP A 180 2.30 6.28 10.32
C ASP A 180 2.21 7.07 11.63
N HIS A 181 1.61 8.27 11.61
CA HIS A 181 1.38 9.03 12.84
C HIS A 181 0.40 8.34 13.79
N ILE A 182 -0.66 7.71 13.26
CA ILE A 182 -1.59 6.93 14.09
C ILE A 182 -0.90 5.68 14.65
N LEU A 183 -0.04 5.03 13.87
CA LEU A 183 0.79 3.92 14.36
C LEU A 183 1.67 4.37 15.54
N GLU A 184 2.37 5.49 15.41
CA GLU A 184 3.19 6.07 16.49
C GLU A 184 2.36 6.34 17.76
N LYS A 185 1.19 6.99 17.63
CA LYS A 185 0.27 7.24 18.76
C LYS A 185 -0.22 5.94 19.43
N VAL A 186 -0.50 4.89 18.64
CA VAL A 186 -0.89 3.57 19.19
C VAL A 186 0.27 2.96 19.96
N CYS A 187 1.47 2.98 19.38
CA CYS A 187 2.67 2.41 19.98
C CYS A 187 3.08 3.15 21.27
N GLU A 188 3.00 4.49 21.28
CA GLU A 188 3.21 5.33 22.47
C GLU A 188 2.21 4.95 23.57
N LYS A 189 0.91 4.83 23.26
CA LYS A 189 -0.12 4.43 24.23
C LYS A 189 0.05 3.00 24.78
N LEU A 190 0.81 2.16 24.08
CA LEU A 190 1.14 0.79 24.51
C LEU A 190 2.50 0.71 25.24
N ASP A 191 3.20 1.83 25.42
CA ASP A 191 4.58 1.89 25.91
C ASP A 191 5.54 1.02 25.08
N LEU A 192 5.35 0.96 23.76
CA LEU A 192 6.27 0.29 22.85
C LEU A 192 7.43 1.24 22.49
N PRO A 193 8.70 0.84 22.69
CA PRO A 193 9.86 1.61 22.26
C PRO A 193 9.85 1.93 20.77
N ASP A 194 10.27 3.14 20.41
CA ASP A 194 10.28 3.66 19.03
C ASP A 194 11.04 2.75 18.06
N GLU A 195 12.12 2.12 18.53
CA GLU A 195 12.93 1.14 17.77
C GLU A 195 12.11 -0.08 17.31
N TYR A 196 10.98 -0.38 17.96
CA TYR A 196 10.09 -1.49 17.60
C TYR A 196 8.83 -1.06 16.85
N THR A 197 8.48 0.23 16.82
CA THR A 197 7.25 0.75 16.21
C THR A 197 7.06 0.26 14.78
N TYR A 198 8.09 0.37 13.94
CA TYR A 198 8.03 0.03 12.52
C TYR A 198 8.19 -1.47 12.21
N TYR A 199 8.23 -2.33 13.23
CA TYR A 199 7.99 -3.78 13.06
C TYR A 199 6.50 -4.11 12.99
N PHE A 200 5.64 -3.15 13.31
CA PHE A 200 4.19 -3.24 13.23
C PHE A 200 3.67 -2.30 12.15
N ALA A 201 2.45 -2.55 11.70
CA ALA A 201 1.70 -1.65 10.84
C ALA A 201 0.20 -1.76 11.13
N LEU A 202 -0.55 -0.81 10.58
CA LEU A 202 -2.01 -0.84 10.64
C LEU A 202 -2.58 -1.61 9.44
N PHE A 203 -3.53 -2.49 9.72
CA PHE A 203 -4.23 -3.29 8.72
C PHE A 203 -5.73 -3.04 8.81
N LEU A 204 -6.38 -3.05 7.65
CA LEU A 204 -7.83 -3.15 7.59
C LEU A 204 -8.21 -4.62 7.52
N ILE A 205 -9.13 -5.03 8.39
CA ILE A 205 -9.67 -6.38 8.43
C ILE A 205 -11.19 -6.34 8.31
N LYS A 206 -11.75 -7.36 7.68
CA LYS A 206 -13.18 -7.66 7.73
C LYS A 206 -13.39 -8.72 8.79
N GLN A 207 -14.41 -8.54 9.62
CA GLN A 207 -14.86 -9.56 10.55
C GLN A 207 -16.33 -9.83 10.22
N GLU A 208 -16.62 -11.03 9.70
CA GLU A 208 -17.98 -11.42 9.32
C GLU A 208 -18.76 -11.91 10.56
N ASP A 209 -18.14 -12.79 11.35
CA ASP A 209 -18.63 -13.31 12.63
C ASP A 209 -17.47 -13.32 13.67
N ASP A 210 -17.74 -13.74 14.92
CA ASP A 210 -16.71 -13.78 16.00
C ASP A 210 -15.50 -14.67 15.69
N SER A 211 -15.53 -15.50 14.63
CA SER A 211 -14.48 -16.46 14.29
C SER A 211 -13.87 -16.33 12.88
N ASP A 212 -14.46 -15.56 11.94
CA ASP A 212 -13.90 -15.44 10.59
C ASP A 212 -13.32 -14.03 10.34
N VAL A 213 -12.00 -13.95 10.49
CA VAL A 213 -11.22 -12.73 10.25
C VAL A 213 -10.59 -12.82 8.87
N THR A 214 -10.87 -11.82 8.02
CA THR A 214 -10.20 -11.68 6.72
C THR A 214 -9.35 -10.42 6.71
N ILE A 215 -8.05 -10.58 6.42
CA ILE A 215 -7.18 -9.42 6.18
C ILE A 215 -7.53 -8.82 4.81
N ILE A 216 -7.93 -7.54 4.81
CA ILE A 216 -8.21 -6.80 3.57
C ILE A 216 -6.89 -6.32 2.99
N ARG A 217 -6.12 -5.53 3.76
CA ARG A 217 -4.83 -4.97 3.35
C ARG A 217 -4.10 -4.27 4.49
N ARG A 218 -2.80 -4.01 4.27
CA ARG A 218 -2.02 -3.03 5.04
C ARG A 218 -2.35 -1.61 4.57
N LEU A 219 -2.52 -0.69 5.51
CA LEU A 219 -2.57 0.75 5.24
C LEU A 219 -1.16 1.27 4.94
N GLN A 220 -1.01 2.10 3.92
CA GLN A 220 0.26 2.76 3.58
C GLN A 220 0.41 4.06 4.37
N ASP A 221 1.65 4.48 4.60
CA ASP A 221 2.00 5.67 5.41
C ASP A 221 1.25 6.94 4.97
N PHE A 222 1.04 7.12 3.66
CA PHE A 222 0.34 8.29 3.11
C PHE A 222 -1.19 8.25 3.26
N GLU A 223 -1.77 7.11 3.63
CA GLU A 223 -3.21 6.97 3.79
C GLU A 223 -3.65 7.51 5.14
N SER A 224 -4.84 8.13 5.19
CA SER A 224 -5.54 8.33 6.45
C SER A 224 -6.37 7.08 6.79
N PRO A 225 -6.14 6.42 7.93
CA PRO A 225 -6.93 5.28 8.39
C PRO A 225 -8.43 5.62 8.50
N TYR A 226 -8.78 6.82 8.95
CA TYR A 226 -10.17 7.25 9.10
C TYR A 226 -10.88 7.29 7.74
N ILE A 227 -10.32 8.01 6.77
CA ILE A 227 -10.89 8.12 5.42
C ILE A 227 -10.93 6.74 4.74
N SER A 228 -9.85 5.97 4.88
CA SER A 228 -9.72 4.65 4.26
C SER A 228 -10.78 3.67 4.79
N GLN A 229 -11.09 3.72 6.08
CA GLN A 229 -12.14 2.89 6.69
C GLN A 229 -13.53 3.26 6.17
N GLN A 230 -13.84 4.55 6.00
CA GLN A 230 -15.13 5.02 5.45
C GLN A 230 -15.33 4.65 3.98
N SER A 231 -14.24 4.50 3.22
CA SER A 231 -14.30 4.14 1.80
C SER A 231 -14.66 2.67 1.53
N ILE A 232 -14.62 1.81 2.55
CA ILE A 232 -14.88 0.38 2.42
C ILE A 232 -16.35 0.09 2.65
N LYS A 233 -16.99 -0.62 1.70
CA LYS A 233 -18.43 -0.95 1.74
C LYS A 233 -18.83 -1.92 2.87
N CYS A 234 -17.89 -2.68 3.44
CA CYS A 234 -18.15 -3.66 4.49
C CYS A 234 -17.71 -3.17 5.88
N GLN A 235 -18.31 -3.73 6.92
CA GLN A 235 -17.86 -3.51 8.29
C GLN A 235 -16.41 -3.95 8.43
N SER A 236 -15.52 -3.01 8.76
CA SER A 236 -14.09 -3.23 8.86
C SER A 236 -13.53 -2.66 10.15
N LYS A 237 -12.44 -3.25 10.63
CA LYS A 237 -11.69 -2.80 11.81
C LYS A 237 -10.26 -2.48 11.41
N ILE A 238 -9.67 -1.49 12.07
CA ILE A 238 -8.24 -1.20 11.96
C ILE A 238 -7.52 -1.98 13.06
N VAL A 239 -6.54 -2.80 12.70
CA VAL A 239 -5.77 -3.61 13.64
C VAL A 239 -4.29 -3.32 13.57
N LEU A 240 -3.63 -3.34 14.73
CA LEU A 240 -2.18 -3.37 14.83
C LEU A 240 -1.70 -4.82 14.64
N ARG A 241 -0.80 -5.04 13.67
CA ARG A 241 -0.26 -6.38 13.39
C ARG A 241 1.22 -6.29 13.01
N LYS A 242 1.98 -7.35 13.26
CA LYS A 242 3.39 -7.43 12.82
C LYS A 242 3.47 -7.30 11.30
N SER A 243 4.44 -6.56 10.78
CA SER A 243 4.58 -6.22 9.36
C SER A 243 5.96 -6.63 8.81
N TYR A 244 6.31 -7.90 9.00
CA TYR A 244 7.55 -8.50 8.50
C TYR A 244 7.40 -10.00 8.25
N TRP A 245 8.26 -10.55 7.41
CA TRP A 245 8.20 -11.95 6.97
C TRP A 245 9.19 -12.84 7.70
N ASP A 246 10.41 -12.36 7.97
CA ASP A 246 11.42 -13.14 8.66
C ASP A 246 11.15 -13.26 10.17
N SER A 247 10.96 -14.51 10.62
CA SER A 247 10.83 -14.87 12.04
C SER A 247 12.12 -14.65 12.86
N GLY A 248 13.26 -14.38 12.21
CA GLY A 248 14.47 -13.93 12.89
C GLY A 248 14.28 -12.65 13.70
N TYR A 249 13.43 -11.74 13.22
CA TYR A 249 13.07 -10.50 13.93
C TYR A 249 12.31 -10.76 15.24
N ASP A 250 11.63 -11.90 15.38
CA ASP A 250 10.94 -12.24 16.62
C ASP A 250 11.94 -12.34 17.78
N LEU A 251 13.18 -12.80 17.54
CA LEU A 251 14.18 -13.00 18.59
C LEU A 251 14.51 -11.70 19.33
N GLU A 252 14.66 -10.61 18.59
CA GLU A 252 14.90 -9.27 19.15
C GLU A 252 13.64 -8.75 19.85
N LEU A 253 12.48 -8.81 19.18
CA LEU A 253 11.22 -8.31 19.71
C LEU A 253 10.75 -9.05 20.97
N MET A 254 11.09 -10.33 21.13
CA MET A 254 10.77 -11.13 22.30
C MET A 254 11.59 -10.75 23.55
N THR A 255 12.61 -9.90 23.41
CA THR A 255 13.39 -9.39 24.55
C THR A 255 12.66 -8.31 25.33
N HIS A 256 11.75 -7.57 24.69
CA HIS A 256 10.98 -6.50 25.31
C HIS A 256 9.54 -6.93 25.60
N LYS A 257 9.03 -6.54 26.79
CA LYS A 257 7.74 -7.05 27.32
C LYS A 257 6.53 -6.74 26.44
N VAL A 258 6.49 -5.55 25.85
CA VAL A 258 5.33 -5.07 25.07
C VAL A 258 5.30 -5.74 23.70
N SER A 259 6.43 -5.75 22.99
CA SER A 259 6.57 -6.42 21.70
C SER A 259 6.36 -7.93 21.84
N LEU A 260 6.90 -8.57 22.89
CA LEU A 260 6.61 -9.96 23.23
C LEU A 260 5.10 -10.20 23.37
N ASN A 261 4.41 -9.32 24.09
CA ASN A 261 2.97 -9.43 24.28
C ASN A 261 2.18 -9.24 22.97
N LEU A 262 2.58 -8.31 22.11
CA LEU A 262 1.94 -8.07 20.81
C LEU A 262 2.10 -9.29 19.88
N LEU A 263 3.31 -9.86 19.81
CA LEU A 263 3.55 -11.09 19.04
C LEU A 263 2.76 -12.28 19.59
N TYR A 264 2.69 -12.40 20.92
CA TYR A 264 1.92 -13.44 21.59
C TYR A 264 0.42 -13.33 21.26
N ILE A 265 -0.17 -12.13 21.40
CA ILE A 265 -1.60 -11.88 21.12
C ILE A 265 -1.94 -12.26 19.67
N GLN A 266 -1.11 -11.83 18.72
CA GLN A 266 -1.30 -12.20 17.31
C GLN A 266 -1.17 -13.70 17.10
N THR A 267 -0.16 -14.35 17.69
CA THR A 267 0.09 -15.79 17.49
C THR A 267 -1.04 -16.66 18.06
N VAL A 268 -1.58 -16.29 19.22
CA VAL A 268 -2.76 -16.96 19.79
C VAL A 268 -3.94 -16.88 18.83
N SER A 269 -4.22 -15.69 18.30
CA SER A 269 -5.28 -15.48 17.31
C SER A 269 -5.03 -16.30 16.04
N ASP A 270 -3.80 -16.31 15.49
CA ASP A 270 -3.46 -17.04 14.28
C ASP A 270 -3.61 -18.58 14.47
N ILE A 271 -3.32 -19.11 15.66
CA ILE A 271 -3.53 -20.53 16.00
C ILE A 271 -5.03 -20.84 16.15
N GLN A 272 -5.80 -19.96 16.80
CA GLN A 272 -7.25 -20.12 16.99
C GLN A 272 -8.00 -20.10 15.65
N ASN A 273 -7.57 -19.25 14.71
CA ASN A 273 -8.11 -19.18 13.35
C ASN A 273 -7.59 -20.30 12.43
N GLY A 274 -6.72 -21.19 12.91
CA GLY A 274 -6.16 -22.29 12.13
C GLY A 274 -5.18 -21.85 11.02
N TRP A 275 -4.64 -20.63 11.10
CA TRP A 275 -3.64 -20.12 10.15
C TRP A 275 -2.28 -20.75 10.42
N VAL A 276 -1.98 -21.03 11.69
CA VAL A 276 -0.83 -21.82 12.12
C VAL A 276 -1.30 -23.24 12.43
N LEU A 277 -0.71 -24.24 11.78
CA LEU A 277 -1.11 -25.62 12.00
C LEU A 277 -0.45 -26.18 13.25
N CYS A 278 -1.27 -26.69 14.16
CA CYS A 278 -0.84 -27.35 15.38
C CYS A 278 -1.56 -28.70 15.55
N SER A 279 -0.84 -29.72 16.02
CA SER A 279 -1.45 -30.99 16.42
C SER A 279 -2.24 -30.80 17.72
N GLN A 280 -3.13 -31.74 18.04
CA GLN A 280 -3.92 -31.67 19.26
C GLN A 280 -3.02 -31.72 20.52
N GLU A 281 -1.94 -32.50 20.49
CA GLU A 281 -0.97 -32.55 21.57
C GLU A 281 -0.27 -31.19 21.77
N THR A 282 0.23 -30.59 20.68
CA THR A 282 0.86 -29.27 20.75
C THR A 282 -0.12 -28.20 21.23
N ARG A 283 -1.39 -28.28 20.81
CA ARG A 283 -2.45 -27.38 21.27
C ARG A 283 -2.66 -27.49 22.79
N ASN A 284 -2.62 -28.70 23.36
CA ASN A 284 -2.72 -28.89 24.81
C ASN A 284 -1.51 -28.28 25.54
N THR A 285 -0.29 -28.45 25.00
CA THR A 285 0.93 -27.82 25.56
C THR A 285 0.85 -26.29 25.51
N LEU A 286 0.41 -25.72 24.38
CA LEU A 286 0.20 -24.29 24.22
C LEU A 286 -0.86 -23.75 25.19
N ALA A 287 -1.96 -24.48 25.39
CA ALA A 287 -2.98 -24.12 26.37
C ALA A 287 -2.44 -24.11 27.81
N ASN A 288 -1.57 -25.06 28.16
CA ASN A 288 -0.88 -25.09 29.45
C ASN A 288 0.10 -23.93 29.63
N LEU A 289 0.82 -23.53 28.57
CA LEU A 289 1.71 -22.35 28.61
C LEU A 289 0.89 -21.07 28.75
N GLN A 290 -0.24 -20.99 28.06
CA GLN A 290 -1.17 -19.86 28.12
C GLN A 290 -1.78 -19.70 29.51
N SER A 291 -2.23 -20.79 30.16
CA SER A 291 -2.79 -20.74 31.53
C SER A 291 -1.78 -20.29 32.58
N ARG A 292 -0.48 -20.54 32.35
CA ARG A 292 0.64 -20.09 33.19
C ARG A 292 1.14 -18.68 32.87
N GLY A 293 0.62 -18.03 31.81
CA GLY A 293 1.14 -16.75 31.33
C GLY A 293 2.56 -16.81 30.74
N ALA A 294 3.03 -18.01 30.36
CA ALA A 294 4.38 -18.28 29.85
C ALA A 294 4.53 -17.86 28.37
N LYS A 295 4.36 -16.57 28.07
CA LYS A 295 4.27 -16.01 26.71
C LYS A 295 5.52 -16.26 25.87
N LYS A 296 6.71 -16.18 26.46
CA LYS A 296 7.98 -16.39 25.76
C LYS A 296 8.11 -17.84 25.30
N GLN A 297 7.90 -18.79 26.21
CA GLN A 297 7.92 -20.22 25.89
C GLN A 297 6.82 -20.60 24.89
N TYR A 298 5.64 -19.97 25.00
CA TYR A 298 4.56 -20.14 24.03
C TYR A 298 5.04 -19.78 22.62
N LEU A 299 5.68 -18.62 22.47
CA LEU A 299 6.21 -18.16 21.18
C LEU A 299 7.39 -19.01 20.70
N GLU A 300 8.29 -19.43 21.59
CA GLU A 300 9.39 -20.35 21.25
C GLU A 300 8.86 -21.66 20.65
N LEU A 301 7.80 -22.22 21.22
CA LEU A 301 7.13 -23.39 20.66
C LEU A 301 6.39 -23.05 19.35
N ALA A 302 5.59 -21.99 19.34
CA ALA A 302 4.77 -21.62 18.19
C ALA A 302 5.60 -21.31 16.93
N ARG A 303 6.80 -20.74 17.08
CA ARG A 303 7.74 -20.47 15.98
C ARG A 303 8.23 -21.73 15.26
N THR A 304 8.14 -22.90 15.90
CA THR A 304 8.49 -24.18 15.28
C THR A 304 7.33 -24.78 14.45
N LEU A 305 6.13 -24.20 14.56
CA LEU A 305 4.93 -24.73 13.90
C LEU A 305 4.87 -24.35 12.43
N LYS A 306 4.21 -25.23 11.67
CA LYS A 306 4.00 -25.02 10.24
C LYS A 306 3.09 -23.82 10.01
N TYR A 307 3.52 -22.96 9.09
CA TYR A 307 2.87 -21.69 8.74
C TYR A 307 2.89 -20.61 9.83
N TYR A 308 3.73 -20.75 10.86
CA TYR A 308 4.01 -19.61 11.74
C TYR A 308 4.54 -18.42 10.93
N GLY A 309 3.94 -17.25 11.13
CA GLY A 309 4.31 -16.03 10.41
C GLY A 309 3.76 -15.93 8.97
N PHE A 310 2.90 -16.86 8.54
CA PHE A 310 2.24 -16.77 7.25
C PHE A 310 0.97 -15.92 7.33
N LEU A 311 0.64 -15.26 6.22
CA LEU A 311 -0.67 -14.66 5.99
C LEU A 311 -1.56 -15.65 5.25
N GLN A 312 -2.72 -15.94 5.83
CA GLN A 312 -3.71 -16.87 5.28
C GLN A 312 -4.74 -16.12 4.42
N PHE A 313 -4.99 -16.61 3.21
CA PHE A 313 -6.04 -16.09 2.32
C PHE A 313 -7.32 -16.94 2.40
N ARG A 314 -8.44 -16.38 1.92
CA ARG A 314 -9.70 -17.12 1.78
C ARG A 314 -9.56 -18.27 0.80
N PRO A 315 -10.34 -19.36 0.96
CA PRO A 315 -10.41 -20.43 -0.02
C PRO A 315 -10.67 -19.90 -1.43
N CYS A 316 -9.94 -20.43 -2.41
CA CYS A 316 -10.02 -20.00 -3.80
C CYS A 316 -9.73 -21.18 -4.74
N VAL A 317 -9.57 -20.91 -6.04
CA VAL A 317 -9.28 -21.92 -7.06
C VAL A 317 -7.99 -21.61 -7.80
N CYS A 318 -7.30 -22.65 -8.26
CA CYS A 318 -6.12 -22.50 -9.11
C CYS A 318 -6.05 -23.58 -10.19
N ASP A 319 -5.07 -23.44 -11.09
CA ASP A 319 -4.78 -24.38 -12.16
C ASP A 319 -3.74 -25.47 -11.81
N TYR A 320 -3.31 -25.52 -10.55
CA TYR A 320 -2.29 -26.45 -10.06
C TYR A 320 -2.79 -27.31 -8.88
N PRO A 321 -2.57 -28.63 -8.87
CA PRO A 321 -1.86 -29.43 -9.90
C PRO A 321 -2.70 -29.69 -11.16
N TYR A 322 -4.01 -29.42 -11.11
CA TYR A 322 -4.91 -29.49 -12.26
C TYR A 322 -5.90 -28.32 -12.26
N PRO A 323 -6.46 -27.93 -13.42
CA PRO A 323 -7.46 -26.87 -13.54
C PRO A 323 -8.64 -27.02 -12.57
N GLY A 324 -9.00 -25.93 -11.89
CA GLY A 324 -10.13 -25.90 -10.96
C GLY A 324 -9.84 -26.50 -9.59
N SER A 325 -8.56 -26.73 -9.24
CA SER A 325 -8.16 -27.20 -7.92
C SER A 325 -8.62 -26.24 -6.83
N LYS A 326 -9.40 -26.74 -5.86
CA LYS A 326 -9.79 -25.96 -4.67
C LYS A 326 -8.58 -25.87 -3.73
N VAL A 327 -8.19 -24.64 -3.43
CA VAL A 327 -6.93 -24.36 -2.74
C VAL A 327 -7.11 -23.38 -1.60
N LEU A 328 -6.34 -23.61 -0.54
CA LEU A 328 -6.11 -22.67 0.53
C LEU A 328 -4.69 -22.13 0.38
N VAL A 329 -4.58 -20.84 0.05
CA VAL A 329 -3.29 -20.17 -0.23
C VAL A 329 -2.79 -19.51 1.05
N SER A 330 -1.48 -19.55 1.29
CA SER A 330 -0.84 -18.75 2.35
C SER A 330 0.52 -18.24 1.90
N ALA A 331 0.88 -17.00 2.25
CA ALA A 331 2.16 -16.40 1.91
C ALA A 331 3.00 -16.19 3.18
N GLY A 332 4.27 -16.54 3.15
CA GLY A 332 5.18 -16.39 4.29
C GLY A 332 6.48 -17.13 4.05
N ASN A 333 7.49 -16.89 4.90
CA ASN A 333 8.77 -17.60 4.83
C ASN A 333 9.39 -17.66 3.41
N LYS A 334 9.28 -16.56 2.64
CA LYS A 334 9.80 -16.46 1.26
C LYS A 334 9.15 -17.45 0.28
N GLU A 335 7.94 -17.89 0.55
CA GLU A 335 7.19 -18.79 -0.32
C GLU A 335 5.69 -18.47 -0.37
N LEU A 336 5.06 -18.87 -1.47
CA LEU A 336 3.63 -18.98 -1.60
C LEU A 336 3.27 -20.46 -1.48
N ASN A 337 2.40 -20.80 -0.53
CA ASN A 337 1.99 -22.17 -0.28
C ASN A 337 0.55 -22.40 -0.74
N LEU A 338 0.34 -23.46 -1.51
CA LEU A 338 -0.96 -23.89 -2.03
C LEU A 338 -1.32 -25.23 -1.38
N ARG A 339 -2.31 -25.23 -0.48
CA ARG A 339 -2.86 -26.45 0.12
C ARG A 339 -4.10 -26.86 -0.65
N VAL A 340 -3.97 -27.90 -1.46
CA VAL A 340 -5.02 -28.41 -2.34
C VAL A 340 -5.77 -29.52 -1.61
N LYS A 341 -7.10 -29.36 -1.50
CA LYS A 341 -7.97 -30.44 -1.01
C LYS A 341 -8.19 -31.44 -2.14
N LEU A 342 -7.84 -32.71 -1.93
CA LEU A 342 -8.16 -33.76 -2.89
C LEU A 342 -9.65 -34.14 -2.77
N THR A 343 -10.25 -34.55 -3.89
CA THR A 343 -11.70 -34.82 -3.99
C THR A 343 -12.16 -36.11 -3.28
N GLU A 344 -11.25 -36.89 -2.72
CA GLU A 344 -11.54 -38.12 -1.98
C GLU A 344 -10.70 -38.15 -0.69
N GLY A 345 -11.32 -37.83 0.46
CA GLY A 345 -10.70 -37.86 1.79
C GLY A 345 -10.26 -36.50 2.36
N ASP A 346 -9.72 -36.52 3.58
CA ASP A 346 -9.10 -35.35 4.26
C ASP A 346 -7.65 -35.10 3.80
N ASP A 347 -7.17 -35.83 2.80
CA ASP A 347 -5.81 -35.72 2.29
C ASP A 347 -5.61 -34.39 1.55
N MET A 348 -4.68 -33.58 2.07
CA MET A 348 -4.26 -32.34 1.43
C MET A 348 -2.88 -32.50 0.79
N ARG A 349 -2.77 -32.17 -0.50
CA ARG A 349 -1.48 -31.99 -1.16
C ARG A 349 -1.00 -30.55 -1.00
N GLN A 350 0.30 -30.39 -0.82
CA GLN A 350 0.93 -29.08 -0.66
C GLN A 350 1.85 -28.80 -1.85
N GLY A 351 1.63 -27.67 -2.52
CA GLY A 351 2.64 -27.04 -3.38
C GLY A 351 3.32 -25.91 -2.61
N SER A 352 4.65 -25.92 -2.53
CA SER A 352 5.45 -24.82 -1.98
C SER A 352 6.22 -24.13 -3.09
N PHE A 353 5.97 -22.85 -3.30
CA PHE A 353 6.55 -22.07 -4.38
C PHE A 353 7.45 -20.98 -3.79
N LYS A 354 8.77 -21.22 -3.82
CA LYS A 354 9.76 -20.26 -3.34
C LYS A 354 9.73 -18.99 -4.19
N VAL A 355 9.71 -17.83 -3.55
CA VAL A 355 9.74 -16.53 -4.22
C VAL A 355 10.96 -16.41 -5.12
N THR A 356 12.13 -16.92 -4.72
CA THR A 356 13.37 -16.87 -5.53
C THR A 356 13.27 -17.63 -6.86
N ARG A 357 12.33 -18.58 -6.99
CA ARG A 357 12.09 -19.36 -8.21
C ARG A 357 10.97 -18.80 -9.09
N MET A 358 10.32 -17.71 -8.67
CA MET A 358 9.32 -17.01 -9.46
C MET A 358 10.03 -16.01 -10.38
N ARG A 359 9.91 -16.14 -11.70
CA ARG A 359 10.52 -15.19 -12.65
C ARG A 359 9.78 -13.84 -12.64
N CYS A 360 8.46 -13.91 -12.66
CA CYS A 360 7.58 -12.75 -12.66
C CYS A 360 6.17 -13.18 -12.25
N TRP A 361 5.31 -12.20 -11.98
CA TRP A 361 3.89 -12.42 -11.77
C TRP A 361 3.06 -11.28 -12.35
N ARG A 362 1.75 -11.49 -12.50
CA ARG A 362 0.80 -10.49 -12.99
C ARG A 362 -0.55 -10.64 -12.30
N ILE A 363 -1.27 -9.51 -12.24
CA ILE A 363 -2.69 -9.48 -11.88
C ILE A 363 -3.51 -9.31 -13.15
N THR A 364 -4.55 -10.13 -13.29
CA THR A 364 -5.53 -10.03 -14.39
C THR A 364 -6.92 -9.85 -13.80
N THR A 365 -7.71 -8.97 -14.38
CA THR A 365 -9.14 -8.85 -14.06
C THR A 365 -9.92 -9.60 -15.12
N LEU A 366 -10.72 -10.57 -14.70
CA LEU A 366 -11.71 -11.22 -15.54
C LEU A 366 -13.03 -10.48 -15.38
N TYR A 367 -13.57 -9.99 -16.49
CA TYR A 367 -14.93 -9.49 -16.53
C TYR A 367 -15.88 -10.67 -16.64
N SER A 368 -16.85 -10.74 -15.74
CA SER A 368 -17.98 -11.64 -15.93
C SER A 368 -18.86 -11.06 -17.04
N ASP A 369 -19.10 -11.82 -18.10
CA ASP A 369 -20.11 -11.48 -19.12
C ASP A 369 -21.56 -11.64 -18.58
N ASP A 370 -21.73 -11.99 -17.29
CA ASP A 370 -23.06 -12.17 -16.69
C ASP A 370 -23.70 -10.81 -16.32
N PRO A 371 -24.74 -10.35 -17.05
CA PRO A 371 -25.42 -9.08 -16.78
C PRO A 371 -26.16 -9.05 -15.44
N LYS A 372 -26.28 -10.18 -14.72
CA LYS A 372 -26.97 -10.25 -13.43
C LYS A 372 -26.08 -9.98 -12.22
N ASN A 373 -24.74 -10.01 -12.37
CA ASN A 373 -23.82 -9.75 -11.26
C ASN A 373 -22.59 -8.94 -11.70
N PRO A 374 -22.76 -7.65 -12.06
CA PRO A 374 -21.68 -6.80 -12.57
C PRO A 374 -20.57 -6.49 -11.55
N GLU A 375 -20.74 -6.82 -10.27
CA GLU A 375 -19.71 -6.60 -9.22
C GLU A 375 -18.79 -7.81 -8.98
N SER A 376 -19.04 -8.99 -9.58
CA SER A 376 -18.15 -10.16 -9.44
C SER A 376 -16.98 -10.08 -10.44
N SER A 377 -16.11 -9.08 -10.29
CA SER A 377 -14.83 -9.07 -10.99
C SER A 377 -13.96 -10.18 -10.43
N ASN A 378 -13.74 -11.25 -11.19
CA ASN A 378 -12.83 -12.32 -10.77
C ASN A 378 -11.40 -11.84 -11.00
N LEU A 379 -10.63 -11.68 -9.93
CA LEU A 379 -9.21 -11.34 -10.04
C LEU A 379 -8.37 -12.61 -10.10
N GLU A 380 -7.29 -12.56 -10.86
CA GLU A 380 -6.32 -13.65 -10.98
C GLU A 380 -4.90 -13.17 -10.69
N LEU A 381 -4.17 -13.95 -9.90
CA LEU A 381 -2.73 -13.86 -9.77
C LEU A 381 -2.12 -14.99 -10.59
N SER A 382 -1.39 -14.66 -11.66
CA SER A 382 -0.56 -15.64 -12.37
C SER A 382 0.90 -15.38 -12.05
N PHE A 383 1.67 -16.42 -11.70
CA PHE A 383 3.12 -16.33 -11.53
C PHE A 383 3.82 -17.40 -12.37
N GLU A 384 4.98 -17.05 -12.91
CA GLU A 384 5.80 -17.96 -13.71
C GLU A 384 6.89 -18.56 -12.85
N TYR A 385 6.85 -19.87 -12.68
CA TYR A 385 7.66 -20.59 -11.73
C TYR A 385 8.65 -21.51 -12.44
N LEU A 386 9.92 -21.49 -12.00
CA LEU A 386 10.92 -22.46 -12.43
C LEU A 386 10.61 -23.80 -11.75
N MET A 387 10.06 -24.75 -12.49
CA MET A 387 9.71 -26.09 -12.01
C MET A 387 10.94 -27.00 -11.93
N ALA A 388 11.77 -26.96 -12.96
CA ALA A 388 13.05 -27.66 -13.07
C ALA A 388 14.01 -26.82 -13.92
N LYS A 389 15.27 -27.25 -14.08
CA LYS A 389 16.23 -26.61 -14.98
C LYS A 389 15.60 -26.41 -16.36
N ASP A 390 15.60 -25.17 -16.84
CA ASP A 390 15.01 -24.75 -18.13
C ASP A 390 13.51 -25.03 -18.31
N LYS A 391 12.78 -25.37 -17.23
CA LYS A 391 11.33 -25.64 -17.27
C LYS A 391 10.57 -24.60 -16.46
N LEU A 392 10.09 -23.55 -17.13
CA LEU A 392 9.18 -22.55 -16.56
C LEU A 392 7.72 -22.95 -16.79
N GLN A 393 6.87 -22.71 -15.80
CA GLN A 393 5.44 -22.96 -15.87
C GLN A 393 4.66 -21.80 -15.25
N TRP A 394 3.60 -21.35 -15.92
CA TRP A 394 2.63 -20.43 -15.33
C TRP A 394 1.67 -21.19 -14.42
N ILE A 395 1.44 -20.64 -13.23
CA ILE A 395 0.43 -21.09 -12.28
C ILE A 395 -0.48 -19.91 -12.00
N THR A 396 -1.79 -20.13 -12.09
CA THR A 396 -2.82 -19.11 -11.95
C THR A 396 -3.74 -19.43 -10.79
N ILE A 397 -3.94 -18.43 -9.92
CA ILE A 397 -4.84 -18.47 -8.77
C ILE A 397 -5.95 -17.44 -9.04
N SER A 398 -7.20 -17.89 -9.11
CA SER A 398 -8.36 -17.01 -9.22
C SER A 398 -8.92 -16.74 -7.83
N SER A 399 -8.80 -15.51 -7.34
CA SER A 399 -9.15 -15.09 -5.98
C SER A 399 -9.44 -13.60 -5.92
N GLU A 400 -10.46 -13.19 -5.17
CA GLU A 400 -10.71 -11.78 -4.83
C GLU A 400 -9.52 -11.12 -4.11
N GLN A 401 -8.65 -11.92 -3.46
CA GLN A 401 -7.46 -11.46 -2.76
C GLN A 401 -6.18 -11.54 -3.62
N ALA A 402 -6.28 -11.74 -4.94
CA ALA A 402 -5.11 -11.84 -5.83
C ALA A 402 -4.16 -10.64 -5.72
N ILE A 403 -4.70 -9.43 -5.57
CA ILE A 403 -3.89 -8.22 -5.36
C ILE A 403 -3.12 -8.31 -4.04
N LEU A 404 -3.78 -8.70 -2.94
CA LEU A 404 -3.12 -8.86 -1.64
C LEU A 404 -2.00 -9.90 -1.72
N MET A 405 -2.23 -11.02 -2.42
CA MET A 405 -1.20 -12.03 -2.69
C MET A 405 0.00 -11.43 -3.43
N SER A 406 -0.21 -10.62 -4.46
CA SER A 406 0.87 -9.92 -5.17
C SER A 406 1.62 -8.93 -4.27
N ILE A 407 0.94 -8.24 -3.36
CA ILE A 407 1.60 -7.34 -2.39
C ILE A 407 2.49 -8.16 -1.44
N CYS A 408 2.02 -9.33 -0.98
CA CYS A 408 2.82 -10.22 -0.15
C CYS A 408 4.08 -10.71 -0.88
N LEU A 409 3.96 -11.12 -2.15
CA LEU A 409 5.11 -11.50 -2.97
C LEU A 409 6.12 -10.35 -3.08
N GLN A 410 5.66 -9.15 -3.46
CA GLN A 410 6.51 -7.98 -3.56
C GLN A 410 7.19 -7.67 -2.22
N SER A 411 6.45 -7.68 -1.13
CA SER A 411 6.98 -7.37 0.21
C SER A 411 8.01 -8.40 0.69
N MET A 412 7.85 -9.69 0.33
CA MET A 412 8.88 -10.71 0.60
C MET A 412 10.14 -10.49 -0.23
N VAL A 413 10.00 -10.08 -1.51
CA VAL A 413 11.15 -9.70 -2.36
C VAL A 413 11.87 -8.49 -1.78
N ASP A 414 11.13 -7.43 -1.41
CA ASP A 414 11.71 -6.21 -0.84
C ASP A 414 12.51 -6.53 0.44
N GLU A 415 11.95 -7.36 1.34
CA GLU A 415 12.65 -7.75 2.58
C GLU A 415 13.90 -8.61 2.30
N LEU A 416 13.84 -9.49 1.29
CA LEU A 416 14.99 -10.29 0.85
C LEU A 416 16.14 -9.41 0.34
N LEU A 417 15.83 -8.42 -0.50
CA LEU A 417 16.80 -7.47 -1.04
C LEU A 417 17.38 -6.56 0.07
N LEU A 418 16.54 -6.13 1.02
CA LEU A 418 16.98 -5.33 2.17
C LEU A 418 18.02 -6.07 3.01
N LYS A 419 17.79 -7.36 3.30
CA LYS A 419 18.74 -8.17 4.05
C LYS A 419 20.05 -8.38 3.33
N LYS A 420 20.03 -8.60 2.01
CA LYS A 420 21.25 -8.75 1.20
C LYS A 420 22.10 -7.49 1.19
N SER A 421 21.46 -6.32 1.18
CA SER A 421 22.15 -5.02 1.22
C SER A 421 22.65 -4.61 2.62
N GLY A 422 22.30 -5.36 3.67
CA GLY A 422 22.70 -5.07 5.05
C GLY A 422 22.06 -3.80 5.64
N VAL A 423 21.08 -3.21 4.93
CA VAL A 423 20.39 -2.00 5.36
C VAL A 423 19.39 -2.37 6.46
N ARG A 424 19.38 -1.61 7.56
CA ARG A 424 18.43 -1.82 8.65
C ARG A 424 17.03 -1.34 8.24
N ARG A 425 15.99 -2.02 8.74
CA ARG A 425 14.58 -1.61 8.57
C ARG A 425 14.42 -0.15 9.02
N LYS A 426 13.54 0.60 8.33
CA LYS A 426 13.21 2.03 8.51
C LYS A 426 13.46 2.49 9.95
N THR A 427 14.67 3.00 10.20
CA THR A 427 14.95 3.89 11.33
C THR A 427 14.44 5.26 10.93
N ILE A 428 13.82 5.99 11.86
CA ILE A 428 13.37 7.36 11.65
C ILE A 428 14.57 8.18 11.18
N ALA A 429 14.69 8.36 9.87
CA ALA A 429 15.74 9.17 9.27
C ALA A 429 15.15 10.57 9.12
N PRO A 430 15.78 11.60 9.70
CA PRO A 430 15.37 12.98 9.46
C PRO A 430 15.61 13.29 7.97
N VAL A 431 14.54 13.25 7.18
CA VAL A 431 14.59 13.69 5.79
C VAL A 431 14.80 15.20 5.82
N LYS A 432 15.80 15.68 5.06
CA LYS A 432 16.02 17.11 4.89
C LYS A 432 14.76 17.74 4.30
N SER A 433 14.13 18.56 5.12
CA SER A 433 12.87 19.25 4.87
C SER A 433 13.07 20.43 3.92
N ASN A 434 12.35 20.43 2.80
CA ASN A 434 12.07 21.63 2.01
C ASN A 434 10.60 21.99 2.20
N ASN A 435 10.32 23.27 2.42
CA ASN A 435 8.96 23.79 2.34
C ASN A 435 8.46 23.65 0.90
N TRP A 436 7.27 23.09 0.75
CA TRP A 436 6.72 22.80 -0.57
C TRP A 436 5.24 23.20 -0.62
N SER A 437 4.73 23.40 -1.83
CA SER A 437 3.40 24.00 -2.05
C SER A 437 2.49 23.04 -2.78
N TYR A 438 1.35 22.73 -2.18
CA TYR A 438 0.33 21.92 -2.80
C TYR A 438 -0.77 22.79 -3.40
N ILE A 439 -1.03 22.65 -4.70
CA ILE A 439 -2.12 23.33 -5.38
C ILE A 439 -3.38 22.46 -5.24
N LYS A 440 -4.43 22.99 -4.61
CA LYS A 440 -5.71 22.31 -4.42
C LYS A 440 -6.53 22.28 -5.71
N ARG A 441 -7.65 21.53 -5.71
CA ARG A 441 -8.62 21.53 -6.81
C ARG A 441 -9.37 22.86 -6.95
N ASP A 442 -9.59 23.63 -5.90
CA ASP A 442 -10.18 24.97 -6.07
C ASP A 442 -9.21 26.00 -6.71
N GLY A 443 -7.90 25.73 -6.70
CA GLY A 443 -6.86 26.60 -7.24
C GLY A 443 -6.10 27.37 -6.17
N SER A 444 -6.54 27.29 -4.91
CA SER A 444 -5.77 27.76 -3.77
C SER A 444 -4.50 26.91 -3.60
N SER A 445 -3.48 27.50 -2.99
CA SER A 445 -2.23 26.82 -2.67
C SER A 445 -2.08 26.71 -1.16
N GLN A 446 -1.67 25.55 -0.69
CA GLN A 446 -1.34 25.28 0.71
C GLN A 446 0.15 25.03 0.84
N THR A 447 0.83 25.79 1.69
CA THR A 447 2.22 25.50 2.06
C THR A 447 2.25 24.37 3.06
N ILE A 448 3.06 23.37 2.79
CA ILE A 448 3.28 22.22 3.67
C ILE A 448 4.63 22.40 4.31
N LYS A 449 4.61 22.51 5.64
CA LYS A 449 5.79 22.51 6.48
C LYS A 449 6.01 21.06 6.91
N SER A 450 7.14 20.47 6.53
CA SER A 450 7.53 19.17 7.09
C SER A 450 7.90 19.40 8.55
N VAL A 451 7.19 18.75 9.47
CA VAL A 451 7.50 18.80 10.91
C VAL A 451 8.74 17.95 11.13
N SER A 452 9.86 18.58 11.51
CA SER A 452 10.96 17.86 12.15
C SER A 452 10.49 17.49 13.56
N GLN A 453 10.21 16.21 13.81
CA GLN A 453 9.97 15.71 15.16
C GLN A 453 11.26 15.84 15.98
N PHE A 454 11.36 16.90 16.78
CA PHE A 454 11.83 16.93 18.18
C PHE A 454 11.77 18.39 18.64
N GLY A 455 10.75 18.70 19.42
CA GLY A 455 10.51 20.01 19.99
C GLY A 455 9.27 19.96 20.87
N SER A 456 9.45 19.57 22.12
CA SER A 456 8.45 19.77 23.17
C SER A 456 8.05 21.24 23.20
N GLY A 457 6.75 21.54 23.15
CA GLY A 457 6.21 22.87 23.46
C GLY A 457 5.45 23.55 22.32
N SER A 458 4.14 23.68 22.55
CA SER A 458 3.23 24.78 22.17
C SER A 458 3.74 25.89 21.22
N GLU A 459 2.98 26.19 20.17
CA GLU A 459 2.17 27.43 20.04
C GLU A 459 1.66 27.63 18.60
N LEU A 460 0.35 27.80 18.47
CA LEU A 460 -0.30 28.35 17.29
C LEU A 460 -0.01 29.85 17.23
N SER A 461 0.71 30.30 16.21
CA SER A 461 0.78 31.73 15.86
C SER A 461 -0.08 32.00 14.62
N SER A 462 -1.27 32.54 14.87
CA SER A 462 -2.06 33.29 13.91
C SER A 462 -1.41 34.65 13.69
N SER A 463 -1.02 34.96 12.46
CA SER A 463 -0.56 36.30 12.09
C SER A 463 -1.75 37.15 11.66
N SER A 464 -2.28 37.91 12.62
CA SER A 464 -3.14 39.05 12.39
C SER A 464 -2.29 40.26 11.97
N GLY A 465 -2.43 40.69 10.73
CA GLY A 465 -1.86 41.95 10.24
C GLY A 465 -2.74 43.12 10.68
N GLN A 466 -2.24 43.93 11.63
CA GLN A 466 -2.76 45.26 11.93
C GLN A 466 -2.25 46.26 10.87
N ASN A 467 -3.15 47.08 10.34
CA ASN A 467 -2.85 48.46 9.94
C ASN A 467 -4.00 49.32 10.47
N GLY A 468 -3.65 50.36 11.23
CA GLY A 468 -4.59 51.13 12.03
C GLY A 468 -4.90 52.53 11.53
N ARG A 469 -5.74 53.18 12.35
CA ARG A 469 -6.02 54.62 12.55
C ARG A 469 -7.22 55.23 11.81
N GLY A 470 -8.12 55.81 12.61
CA GLY A 470 -9.09 56.84 12.21
C GLY A 470 -10.32 56.88 13.12
N SER A 471 -10.51 57.99 13.84
CA SER A 471 -11.41 58.19 14.99
C SER A 471 -12.90 58.43 14.68
N SER A 472 -13.68 58.33 15.78
CA SER A 472 -14.84 59.13 16.24
C SER A 472 -16.28 58.81 15.80
N ASP A 473 -17.10 58.66 16.85
CA ASP A 473 -18.49 59.09 17.09
C ASP A 473 -19.73 58.28 16.64
N SER A 474 -20.40 57.78 17.69
CA SER A 474 -21.82 57.93 18.06
C SER A 474 -22.95 57.07 17.42
N VAL A 475 -23.57 56.28 18.32
CA VAL A 475 -25.01 56.21 18.68
C VAL A 475 -26.07 55.63 17.70
N MET A 476 -26.75 54.61 18.25
CA MET A 476 -28.15 54.12 18.10
C MET A 476 -28.66 53.20 16.97
N ASP A 477 -29.35 52.17 17.49
CA ASP A 477 -30.59 51.51 17.05
C ASP A 477 -30.65 50.63 15.81
N GLY A 478 -31.14 49.41 16.06
CA GLY A 478 -32.40 49.01 15.46
C GLY A 478 -32.40 47.81 14.53
N HIS A 479 -33.14 46.79 14.97
CA HIS A 479 -33.80 45.76 14.18
C HIS A 479 -32.99 44.58 13.63
N GLY A 480 -33.28 43.43 14.24
CA GLY A 480 -33.01 42.13 13.67
C GLY A 480 -33.81 41.87 12.39
N GLN A 481 -33.18 41.12 11.50
CA GLN A 481 -33.87 40.25 10.56
C GLN A 481 -33.14 38.91 10.51
N VAL A 482 -33.89 37.89 10.91
CA VAL A 482 -33.60 36.48 10.72
C VAL A 482 -33.78 36.17 9.23
N TYR A 483 -32.78 35.53 8.61
CA TYR A 483 -32.94 34.81 7.34
C TYR A 483 -32.23 33.46 7.40
N PRO A 484 -32.69 32.47 6.61
CA PRO A 484 -32.83 31.09 7.07
C PRO A 484 -31.62 30.21 6.78
N SER A 485 -31.51 29.17 7.61
CA SER A 485 -30.71 27.97 7.37
C SER A 485 -30.99 27.39 5.98
N HIS A 486 -30.00 27.49 5.09
CA HIS A 486 -29.94 26.68 3.89
C HIS A 486 -29.48 25.26 4.27
N LYS A 487 -30.45 24.35 4.39
CA LYS A 487 -30.22 22.91 4.29
C LYS A 487 -29.64 22.62 2.91
N VAL A 488 -28.39 22.14 2.86
CA VAL A 488 -27.84 21.52 1.66
C VAL A 488 -28.34 20.07 1.63
N ASP A 489 -29.14 19.78 0.62
CA ASP A 489 -29.76 18.47 0.36
C ASP A 489 -28.72 17.36 0.22
N ALA A 490 -28.82 16.35 1.08
CA ALA A 490 -28.08 15.08 1.03
C ALA A 490 -28.56 14.13 -0.10
N LYS A 491 -28.94 14.66 -1.28
CA LYS A 491 -29.55 13.89 -2.38
C LYS A 491 -28.63 13.65 -3.60
N SER A 492 -27.40 14.15 -3.59
CA SER A 492 -26.51 14.07 -4.77
C SER A 492 -25.68 12.79 -4.88
N MET A 493 -25.56 11.98 -3.81
CA MET A 493 -24.77 10.73 -3.84
C MET A 493 -25.55 9.48 -4.27
N LYS A 494 -26.88 9.56 -4.44
CA LYS A 494 -27.72 8.39 -4.79
C LYS A 494 -27.84 8.09 -6.29
N ARG A 495 -27.19 8.85 -7.19
CA ARG A 495 -27.35 8.71 -8.65
C ARG A 495 -26.09 8.30 -9.43
N LEU A 496 -25.05 7.82 -8.75
CA LEU A 496 -23.82 7.37 -9.41
C LEU A 496 -23.70 5.84 -9.57
N SER A 497 -24.72 5.07 -9.20
CA SER A 497 -24.78 3.62 -9.46
C SER A 497 -25.21 3.26 -10.89
N ASP A 498 -25.91 4.16 -11.59
CA ASP A 498 -26.72 3.76 -12.77
C ASP A 498 -26.12 4.14 -14.14
N LYS A 499 -24.81 4.43 -14.23
CA LYS A 499 -24.16 4.81 -15.51
C LYS A 499 -22.84 4.10 -15.83
N PHE A 500 -22.69 2.84 -15.41
CA PHE A 500 -21.53 2.00 -15.76
C PHE A 500 -21.63 1.26 -17.12
N GLN A 501 -22.56 1.63 -18.01
CA GLN A 501 -22.85 0.87 -19.24
C GLN A 501 -22.16 1.35 -20.54
N SER A 502 -21.19 2.26 -20.52
CA SER A 502 -20.62 2.70 -21.81
C SER A 502 -19.21 3.27 -21.77
N VAL A 503 -18.18 2.49 -21.40
CA VAL A 503 -16.81 2.78 -21.87
C VAL A 503 -16.03 1.46 -21.97
N GLY A 504 -15.61 1.10 -23.18
CA GLY A 504 -14.87 -0.13 -23.45
C GLY A 504 -13.44 -0.08 -22.91
N PHE A 505 -13.08 -1.08 -22.11
CA PHE A 505 -11.69 -1.35 -21.73
C PHE A 505 -10.94 -1.94 -22.93
N ASN A 506 -9.82 -1.33 -23.30
CA ASN A 506 -8.99 -1.80 -24.40
C ASN A 506 -8.04 -2.91 -23.90
N ASN A 507 -7.98 -4.02 -24.62
CA ASN A 507 -7.75 -5.37 -24.10
C ASN A 507 -6.29 -5.88 -24.10
N ASN A 508 -5.24 -5.03 -24.13
CA ASN A 508 -3.92 -5.49 -24.60
C ASN A 508 -2.66 -5.16 -23.78
N ALA A 509 -2.76 -4.72 -22.52
CA ALA A 509 -1.57 -4.53 -21.67
C ALA A 509 -1.63 -5.39 -20.40
N LYS A 510 -1.15 -6.64 -20.49
CA LYS A 510 -0.88 -7.46 -19.30
C LYS A 510 0.37 -6.90 -18.60
N SER A 511 0.18 -6.09 -17.57
CA SER A 511 1.29 -5.57 -16.75
C SER A 511 1.95 -6.72 -15.98
N LEU A 512 3.25 -6.94 -16.22
CA LEU A 512 4.06 -7.96 -15.56
C LEU A 512 4.93 -7.30 -14.49
N VAL A 513 4.92 -7.84 -13.27
CA VAL A 513 5.85 -7.50 -12.20
C VAL A 513 7.05 -8.44 -12.29
N LYS A 514 8.24 -7.89 -12.57
CA LYS A 514 9.50 -8.66 -12.62
C LYS A 514 9.98 -8.95 -11.20
N ASN A 515 10.49 -10.15 -10.96
CA ASN A 515 11.10 -10.49 -9.67
C ASN A 515 12.61 -10.22 -9.71
N GLU A 516 13.07 -9.18 -9.03
CA GLU A 516 14.50 -8.84 -8.99
C GLU A 516 15.35 -9.90 -8.25
N CYS A 517 14.78 -10.75 -7.39
CA CYS A 517 15.53 -11.84 -6.76
C CYS A 517 15.89 -12.97 -7.73
N PHE A 518 15.12 -13.16 -8.82
CA PHE A 518 15.30 -14.28 -9.74
C PHE A 518 16.65 -14.26 -10.46
N ASP A 519 17.10 -13.08 -10.91
CA ASP A 519 18.35 -12.90 -11.65
C ASP A 519 19.58 -12.77 -10.72
N ASN A 520 19.36 -12.41 -9.45
CA ASN A 520 20.40 -12.07 -8.48
C ASN A 520 20.99 -13.27 -7.73
N ASP A 521 20.23 -14.36 -7.59
CA ASP A 521 20.61 -15.49 -6.75
C ASP A 521 21.45 -16.55 -7.46
N GLY A 522 21.96 -16.25 -8.67
CA GLY A 522 22.86 -17.12 -9.42
C GLY A 522 22.39 -18.56 -9.33
N ILE A 523 21.15 -18.83 -9.78
CA ILE A 523 20.40 -20.10 -9.69
C ILE A 523 21.40 -21.26 -9.70
N GLY A 524 21.83 -21.65 -8.51
CA GLY A 524 22.73 -22.75 -8.32
C GLY A 524 21.89 -24.00 -8.48
N ASP A 525 22.47 -25.05 -9.05
CA ASP A 525 21.86 -26.37 -9.03
C ASP A 525 21.45 -26.79 -7.59
N ASP A 526 21.95 -26.12 -6.54
CA ASP A 526 21.58 -26.28 -5.11
C ASP A 526 20.11 -25.94 -4.75
N ASP A 527 19.40 -25.19 -5.58
CA ASP A 527 17.97 -24.85 -5.35
C ASP A 527 17.01 -25.72 -6.19
N LEU A 528 17.54 -26.58 -7.07
CA LEU A 528 16.86 -27.59 -7.89
C LEU A 528 16.96 -28.98 -7.26
#